data_AF-A0A958QC52-F1
#
_entry.id   AF-A0A958QC52-F1
#
_cell.length_a   1.000
_cell.length_b   1.000
_cell.length_c   1.000
_cell.angle_alpha   90.00
_cell.angle_beta   90.00
_cell.angle_gamma   90.00
#
_symmetry.space_group_name_H-M   'P 1'
#
loop_
_entity.id
_entity.type
_entity.pdbx_description
1 polymer ?
#
loop_
_entity_poly.entity_id
_entity_poly.type
_entity_poly.pdbx_seq_one_letter_code
_entity_poly.pdbx_strand_id
1 'polypeptide(L)'
;MKIKGIEHRSDKELIAAFRAGDESSYVELISRYTDKAFNLAIRLTRNREDAEEVIQDVFVTVYRKIAKFEGKSAFSSWLYRITVNTALMLIRKKRQKPTVSVDEVL
;
A
#
# COMPACT_ATOMS: atom_id res chain seq x y z
N MET A 1 19.87 31.53 -7.91
CA MET A 1 20.56 30.25 -7.63
C MET A 1 19.75 29.13 -8.27
N LYS A 2 20.17 28.62 -9.44
CA LYS A 2 19.48 27.52 -10.12
C LYS A 2 19.82 26.23 -9.37
N ILE A 3 18.85 25.67 -8.65
CA ILE A 3 19.00 24.33 -8.08
C ILE A 3 19.05 23.36 -9.27
N LYS A 4 20.19 22.68 -9.41
CA LYS A 4 20.43 21.62 -10.41
C LYS A 4 19.25 20.66 -10.42
N GLY A 5 18.76 20.32 -11.61
CA GLY A 5 17.65 19.39 -11.79
C GLY A 5 17.92 18.08 -11.05
N ILE A 6 17.07 17.77 -10.08
CA ILE A 6 16.99 16.43 -9.50
C ILE A 6 16.35 15.59 -10.59
N GLU A 7 17.13 14.76 -11.28
CA GLU A 7 16.56 13.75 -12.19
C GLU A 7 15.61 12.88 -11.37
N HIS A 8 14.32 12.94 -11.71
CA HIS A 8 13.29 12.20 -11.00
C HIS A 8 13.37 10.74 -11.43
N ARG A 9 13.89 9.86 -10.56
CA ARG A 9 13.96 8.41 -10.81
C ARG A 9 12.57 7.90 -11.20
N SER A 10 12.46 7.14 -12.27
CA SER A 10 11.25 6.40 -12.63
C SER A 10 10.95 5.29 -11.60
N ASP A 11 9.70 4.80 -11.55
CA ASP A 11 9.35 3.68 -10.67
C ASP A 11 10.25 2.47 -10.91
N LYS A 12 10.61 2.20 -12.18
CA LYS A 12 11.46 1.08 -12.57
C LYS A 12 12.87 1.24 -12.00
N GLU A 13 13.43 2.45 -12.04
CA GLU A 13 14.75 2.73 -11.47
C GLU A 13 14.74 2.61 -9.94
N LEU A 14 13.69 3.11 -9.28
CA LEU A 14 13.53 2.95 -7.83
C LEU A 14 13.43 1.49 -7.42
N ILE A 15 12.66 0.69 -8.15
CA ILE A 15 12.52 -0.75 -7.91
C ILE A 15 13.84 -1.47 -8.14
N ALA A 16 14.59 -1.11 -9.19
CA ALA A 16 15.90 -1.69 -9.48
C ALA A 16 16.93 -1.35 -8.38
N ALA A 17 16.96 -0.10 -7.94
CA ALA A 17 17.82 0.34 -6.84
C ALA A 17 17.49 -0.38 -5.53
N PHE A 18 16.20 -0.57 -5.23
CA PHE A 18 15.77 -1.28 -4.03
C PHE A 18 16.28 -2.73 -4.03
N ARG A 19 16.19 -3.40 -5.18
CA ARG A 19 16.73 -4.77 -5.36
C ARG A 19 18.24 -4.84 -5.21
N ALA A 20 18.93 -3.75 -5.48
CA ALA A 20 20.37 -3.63 -5.28
C ALA A 20 20.75 -3.28 -3.83
N GLY A 21 19.78 -3.13 -2.93
CA GLY A 21 20.00 -2.82 -1.51
C GLY A 21 19.83 -1.34 -1.14
N ASP A 22 19.40 -0.46 -2.06
CA ASP A 22 19.06 0.93 -1.74
C ASP A 22 17.68 1.01 -1.07
N GLU A 23 17.63 0.86 0.25
CA GLU A 23 16.40 0.97 1.04
C GLU A 23 15.69 2.33 0.87
N SER A 24 16.43 3.40 0.56
CA SER A 24 15.84 4.74 0.39
C SER A 24 14.93 4.82 -0.84
N SER A 25 15.21 4.01 -1.87
CA SER A 25 14.41 4.00 -3.08
C SER A 25 13.02 3.38 -2.87
N TYR A 26 12.88 2.45 -1.91
CA TYR A 26 11.56 1.95 -1.51
C TYR A 26 10.72 3.07 -0.86
N VAL A 27 11.32 3.82 0.06
CA VAL A 27 10.64 4.94 0.74
C VAL A 27 10.20 6.01 -0.27
N GLU A 28 11.09 6.34 -1.21
CA GLU A 28 10.75 7.27 -2.29
C GLU A 28 9.61 6.72 -3.16
N LEU A 29 9.65 5.44 -3.55
CA LEU A 29 8.59 4.85 -4.37
C LEU A 29 7.25 4.85 -3.63
N ILE A 30 7.21 4.36 -2.39
CA ILE A 30 5.97 4.24 -1.62
C ILE A 30 5.37 5.61 -1.29
N SER A 31 6.19 6.61 -0.97
CA SER A 31 5.68 7.96 -0.66
C SER A 31 4.90 8.56 -1.84
N ARG A 32 5.33 8.32 -3.10
CA ARG A 32 4.62 8.75 -4.32
C ARG A 32 3.20 8.19 -4.46
N TYR A 33 2.92 7.05 -3.84
CA TYR A 33 1.66 6.34 -3.98
C TYR A 33 0.83 6.25 -2.70
N THR A 34 1.38 6.66 -1.56
CA THR A 34 0.74 6.55 -0.25
C THR A 34 -0.64 7.20 -0.25
N ASP A 35 -0.76 8.46 -0.68
CA ASP A 35 -2.04 9.18 -0.69
C ASP A 35 -3.06 8.54 -1.63
N LYS A 36 -2.63 8.05 -2.80
CA LYS A 36 -3.51 7.42 -3.77
C LYS A 36 -4.05 6.08 -3.25
N ALA A 37 -3.18 5.28 -2.65
CA ALA A 37 -3.56 4.01 -2.03
C ALA A 37 -4.47 4.24 -0.82
N PHE A 38 -4.14 5.21 0.04
CA PHE A 38 -4.94 5.56 1.21
C PHE A 38 -6.34 6.03 0.81
N ASN A 39 -6.44 6.93 -0.16
CA ASN A 39 -7.73 7.40 -0.68
C ASN A 39 -8.57 6.25 -1.29
N LEU A 40 -7.93 5.28 -1.94
CA LEU A 40 -8.61 4.08 -2.43
C LEU A 40 -9.11 3.21 -1.28
N ALA A 41 -8.28 2.97 -0.26
CA ALA A 41 -8.65 2.22 0.93
C ALA A 41 -9.84 2.88 1.66
N ILE A 42 -9.83 4.22 1.82
CA ILE A 42 -10.94 4.99 2.39
C ILE A 42 -12.23 4.78 1.61
N ARG A 43 -12.20 4.83 0.26
CA ARG A 43 -13.41 4.63 -0.56
C ARG A 43 -13.99 3.22 -0.42
N LEU A 44 -13.14 2.22 -0.23
CA LEU A 44 -13.56 0.82 -0.12
C LEU A 44 -14.08 0.49 1.28
N THR A 45 -13.36 0.92 2.31
CA THR A 45 -13.67 0.61 3.71
C THR A 45 -14.73 1.52 4.31
N ARG A 46 -14.85 2.77 3.80
CA ARG A 46 -15.70 3.84 4.35
C ARG A 46 -15.44 4.16 5.82
N ASN A 47 -14.26 3.80 6.32
CA ASN A 47 -13.83 4.03 7.69
C ASN A 47 -12.33 4.37 7.66
N ARG A 48 -11.93 5.39 8.43
CA ARG A 48 -10.54 5.87 8.43
C ARG A 48 -9.58 4.86 9.06
N GLU A 49 -9.92 4.32 10.22
CA GLU A 49 -9.11 3.34 10.96
C GLU A 49 -8.89 2.08 10.10
N ASP A 50 -9.94 1.62 9.42
CA ASP A 50 -9.86 0.46 8.52
C ASP A 50 -8.98 0.75 7.31
N ALA A 51 -9.03 1.96 6.77
CA ALA A 51 -8.13 2.36 5.70
C ALA A 51 -6.66 2.41 6.17
N GLU A 52 -6.41 2.86 7.41
CA GLU A 52 -5.08 2.84 8.03
C GLU A 52 -4.58 1.40 8.21
N GLU A 53 -5.42 0.47 8.70
CA GLU A 53 -5.11 -0.96 8.81
C GLU A 53 -4.77 -1.55 7.43
N VAL A 54 -5.60 -1.28 6.41
CA VAL A 54 -5.36 -1.73 5.03
C VAL A 54 -4.02 -1.22 4.51
N ILE A 55 -3.68 0.06 4.75
CA ILE A 55 -2.46 0.65 4.20
C ILE A 55 -1.20 0.08 4.85
N GLN A 56 -1.23 -0.19 6.15
CA GLN A 56 -0.14 -0.89 6.83
C GLN A 56 0.11 -2.27 6.19
N ASP A 57 -0.96 -3.05 5.99
CA ASP A 57 -0.86 -4.38 5.35
C ASP A 57 -0.40 -4.32 3.89
N VAL A 58 -0.83 -3.29 3.15
CA VAL A 58 -0.37 -3.02 1.78
C VAL A 58 1.13 -2.75 1.77
N PHE A 59 1.64 -1.88 2.65
CA PHE A 59 3.06 -1.55 2.68
C PHE A 59 3.93 -2.75 3.00
N VAL A 60 3.56 -3.55 4.02
CA VAL A 60 4.24 -4.81 4.35
C VAL A 60 4.21 -5.78 3.16
N THR A 61 3.05 -5.90 2.49
CA THR A 61 2.91 -6.78 1.33
C THR A 61 3.79 -6.33 0.17
N VAL A 62 3.82 -5.03 -0.11
CA VAL A 62 4.65 -4.46 -1.18
C VAL A 62 6.12 -4.66 -0.86
N TYR A 63 6.58 -4.33 0.35
CA TYR A 63 7.97 -4.54 0.77
C TYR A 63 8.42 -5.99 0.53
N ARG A 64 7.60 -6.96 0.93
CA ARG A 64 7.90 -8.40 0.76
C ARG A 64 7.90 -8.88 -0.70
N LYS A 65 7.14 -8.21 -1.59
CA LYS A 65 6.88 -8.72 -2.95
C LYS A 65 7.50 -7.88 -4.06
N ILE A 66 7.93 -6.65 -3.79
CA ILE A 66 8.46 -5.72 -4.80
C ILE A 66 9.74 -6.25 -5.48
N ALA A 67 10.55 -7.03 -4.77
CA ALA A 67 11.71 -7.73 -5.34
C ALA A 67 11.30 -8.73 -6.45
N LYS A 68 10.10 -9.31 -6.36
CA LYS A 68 9.52 -10.26 -7.34
C LYS A 68 8.66 -9.59 -8.41
N PHE A 69 8.53 -8.26 -8.40
CA PHE A 69 7.70 -7.54 -9.35
C PHE A 69 8.32 -7.51 -10.77
N GLU A 70 7.85 -8.34 -11.69
CA GLU A 70 8.48 -8.48 -13.01
C GLU A 70 8.27 -7.30 -13.98
N GLY A 71 7.52 -6.27 -13.59
CA GLY A 71 7.29 -5.09 -14.46
C GLY A 71 6.38 -5.35 -15.66
N LYS A 72 5.65 -6.48 -15.70
CA LYS A 72 4.65 -6.80 -16.73
C LYS A 72 3.44 -5.85 -16.77
N SER A 73 3.30 -4.99 -15.75
CA SER A 73 2.33 -3.90 -15.69
C SER A 73 2.96 -2.71 -14.99
N ALA A 74 2.33 -1.53 -15.02
CA ALA A 74 2.77 -0.40 -14.21
C ALA A 74 2.72 -0.74 -12.70
N PHE A 75 3.66 -0.22 -11.92
CA PHE A 75 3.68 -0.40 -10.47
C PHE A 75 2.37 0.08 -9.83
N SER A 76 1.83 1.21 -10.30
CA SER A 76 0.54 1.75 -9.87
C SER A 76 -0.62 0.75 -10.04
N SER A 77 -0.68 0.03 -11.17
CA SER A 77 -1.70 -0.99 -11.41
C SER A 77 -1.53 -2.21 -10.50
N TRP A 78 -0.29 -2.57 -10.19
CA TRP A 78 0.00 -3.67 -9.26
C TRP A 78 -0.37 -3.28 -7.81
N LEU A 79 0.01 -2.08 -7.37
CA LEU A 79 -0.35 -1.53 -6.06
C LEU A 79 -1.86 -1.37 -5.89
N TYR A 80 -2.57 -0.92 -6.93
CA TYR A 80 -4.03 -0.85 -6.93
C TYR A 80 -4.66 -2.20 -6.60
N ARG A 81 -4.21 -3.27 -7.26
CA ARG A 81 -4.72 -4.63 -7.01
C ARG A 81 -4.43 -5.11 -5.59
N ILE A 82 -3.21 -4.86 -5.08
CA ILE A 82 -2.88 -5.18 -3.69
C ILE A 82 -3.82 -4.45 -2.73
N THR A 83 -4.00 -3.14 -2.91
CA THR A 83 -4.86 -2.30 -2.06
C THR A 83 -6.30 -2.78 -2.06
N VAL A 84 -6.88 -3.05 -3.23
CA VAL A 84 -8.26 -3.58 -3.35
C VAL A 84 -8.39 -4.91 -2.64
N ASN A 85 -7.47 -5.85 -2.90
CA ASN A 85 -7.54 -7.18 -2.31
C ASN A 85 -7.41 -7.15 -0.79
N THR A 86 -6.50 -6.34 -0.25
CA THR A 86 -6.32 -6.15 1.19
C THR A 86 -7.58 -5.56 1.82
N ALA A 87 -8.16 -4.50 1.24
CA ALA A 87 -9.40 -3.90 1.72
C ALA A 87 -10.57 -4.88 1.72
N LEU A 88 -10.77 -5.62 0.63
CA LEU A 88 -11.84 -6.62 0.53
C LEU A 88 -11.67 -7.76 1.54
N MET A 89 -10.43 -8.16 1.83
CA MET A 89 -10.12 -9.17 2.85
C MET A 89 -10.51 -8.68 4.24
N LEU A 90 -10.16 -7.44 4.60
CA LEU A 90 -10.53 -6.84 5.87
C LEU A 90 -12.06 -6.74 6.02
N ILE A 91 -12.74 -6.23 5.00
CA ILE A 91 -14.21 -6.11 4.99
C ILE A 91 -14.86 -7.48 5.17
N ARG A 92 -14.38 -8.51 4.47
CA ARG A 92 -14.88 -9.88 4.63
C ARG A 92 -14.65 -10.42 6.04
N LYS A 93 -13.46 -10.20 6.60
CA LYS A 93 -13.11 -10.62 7.97
C LYS A 93 -14.03 -9.98 9.00
N LYS A 94 -14.33 -8.68 8.87
CA LYS A 94 -15.24 -7.96 9.77
C LYS A 94 -16.68 -8.42 9.67
N ARG A 95 -17.19 -8.70 8.46
CA ARG A 95 -18.53 -9.26 8.26
C ARG A 95 -18.73 -10.64 8.89
N GLN A 96 -17.65 -11.41 9.07
CA GLN A 96 -17.69 -12.75 9.65
C GLN A 96 -17.56 -12.77 11.18
N LYS A 97 -17.21 -11.65 11.81
CA LYS A 97 -17.18 -11.55 13.28
C LYS A 97 -18.58 -11.14 13.77
N PRO A 98 -19.31 -12.00 14.51
CA PRO A 98 -20.49 -11.55 15.24
C PRO A 98 -20.08 -10.40 16.16
N THR A 99 -20.82 -9.30 16.15
CA THR A 99 -20.70 -8.28 17.19
C THR A 99 -21.22 -8.91 18.48
N VAL A 100 -20.34 -9.46 19.30
CA VAL A 100 -20.71 -9.87 20.65
C VAL A 100 -21.02 -8.58 21.41
N SER A 101 -22.27 -8.44 21.85
CA SER A 101 -22.68 -7.32 22.69
C SER A 101 -21.92 -7.38 24.01
N VAL A 102 -21.42 -6.24 24.48
CA VAL A 102 -20.74 -6.15 25.79
C VAL A 102 -21.74 -6.36 26.94
N ASP A 103 -23.04 -6.29 26.66
CA ASP A 103 -24.11 -6.45 27.66
C ASP A 103 -24.32 -7.89 28.16
N GLU A 104 -23.62 -8.90 27.61
CA GLU A 104 -23.74 -10.30 28.07
C GLU A 104 -22.84 -10.68 29.26
N VAL A 105 -22.08 -9.74 29.85
CA VAL A 105 -21.11 -10.03 30.92
C VAL A 105 -21.44 -9.36 32.27
N LEU A 106 -22.72 -9.03 32.52
CA LEU A 106 -23.18 -8.51 33.83
C LEU A 106 -24.27 -9.38 34.46
#